data_AF-G1FKH6-F1
#
_entry.id   AF-G1FKH6-F1
#
_cell.length_a   1.000
_cell.length_b   1.000
_cell.length_c   1.000
_cell.angle_alpha   90.00
_cell.angle_beta   90.00
_cell.angle_gamma   90.00
#
_symmetry.space_group_name_H-M   'P 1'
#
loop_
_entity.id
_entity.type
_entity.pdbx_description
1 polymer ?
#
loop_
_entity_poly.entity_id
_entity_poly.type
_entity_poly.pdbx_seq_one_letter_code
_entity_poly.pdbx_strand_id
1 'polypeptide(L)'
;MSKHSGEHPRTGALDVCPFIPVQNVSMDDCVQCANAFGQRLAEMLHVPVYLYGEAARKETRRSLPSVRAGEYEALPDKLKHPDWSPDFGPAMFIPSWGATVTGARKFLIAYNVNLISTKEQAHRIALDIREQGRGKDQPGLLQKVQGMGWYLDESNIAQVSTNILDYELTPLHRV
;
A
#
# COMPACT_ATOMS: atom_id res chain seq x y z
N MET A 1 8.93 15.22 -2.41
CA MET A 1 7.50 15.00 -2.11
C MET A 1 6.73 16.29 -1.86
N SER A 2 7.35 17.34 -1.28
CA SER A 2 6.69 18.64 -1.02
C SER A 2 5.95 19.32 -2.18
N LYS A 3 6.26 18.99 -3.44
CA LYS A 3 5.57 19.52 -4.64
C LYS A 3 4.80 18.46 -5.44
N HIS A 4 4.77 17.21 -4.96
CA HIS A 4 4.17 16.10 -5.67
C HIS A 4 2.68 15.94 -5.29
N SER A 5 1.81 15.91 -6.29
CA SER A 5 0.40 15.53 -6.18
C SER A 5 0.06 14.45 -7.22
N GLY A 6 -0.93 13.61 -6.91
CA GLY A 6 -1.44 12.58 -7.82
C GLY A 6 -2.66 11.88 -7.23
N GLU A 7 -3.47 11.24 -8.09
CA GLU A 7 -4.70 10.54 -7.66
C GLU A 7 -4.41 9.30 -6.80
N HIS A 8 -3.27 8.64 -6.99
CA HIS A 8 -2.91 7.48 -6.18
C HIS A 8 -2.36 7.93 -4.82
N PRO A 9 -2.85 7.37 -3.70
CA PRO A 9 -2.33 7.76 -2.41
C PRO A 9 -0.84 7.44 -2.28
N ARG A 10 -0.10 8.23 -1.51
CA ARG A 10 1.36 8.11 -1.38
C ARG A 10 1.88 8.74 -0.09
N THR A 11 2.96 8.20 0.44
CA THR A 11 3.59 8.65 1.70
C THR A 11 5.06 9.01 1.52
N GLY A 12 5.72 8.52 0.46
CA GLY A 12 7.11 8.85 0.18
C GLY A 12 7.48 8.86 -1.30
N ALA A 13 8.67 9.38 -1.58
CA ALA A 13 9.27 9.40 -2.92
C ALA A 13 9.50 7.97 -3.43
N LEU A 14 9.98 7.10 -2.54
CA LEU A 14 9.78 5.66 -2.65
C LEU A 14 8.70 5.28 -1.65
N ASP A 15 7.47 5.10 -2.15
CA ASP A 15 6.32 4.81 -1.30
C ASP A 15 6.37 3.39 -0.73
N VAL A 16 6.49 2.37 -1.60
CA VAL A 16 6.58 0.96 -1.20
C VAL A 16 7.61 0.18 -2.00
N CYS A 17 8.48 -0.59 -1.32
CA CYS A 17 9.45 -1.53 -1.92
C CYS A 17 9.20 -2.95 -1.37
N PRO A 18 8.40 -3.79 -2.06
CA PRO A 18 8.16 -5.16 -1.62
C PRO A 18 9.15 -6.16 -2.23
N PHE A 19 9.45 -7.22 -1.49
CA PHE A 19 10.17 -8.41 -1.94
C PHE A 19 9.19 -9.58 -2.05
N ILE A 20 9.21 -10.29 -3.17
CA ILE A 20 8.24 -11.35 -3.49
C ILE A 20 9.02 -12.60 -3.89
N PRO A 21 8.73 -13.78 -3.31
CA PRO A 21 9.35 -15.02 -3.74
C PRO A 21 8.82 -15.42 -5.13
N VAL A 22 9.74 -15.72 -6.06
CA VAL A 22 9.40 -16.14 -7.43
C VAL A 22 9.62 -17.63 -7.63
N GLN A 23 10.86 -18.10 -7.45
CA GLN A 23 11.22 -19.50 -7.58
C GLN A 23 12.42 -19.82 -6.67
N ASN A 24 12.38 -20.97 -5.99
CA ASN A 24 13.44 -21.44 -5.11
C ASN A 24 13.86 -20.44 -4.00
N VAL A 25 12.92 -19.62 -3.55
CA VAL A 25 13.10 -18.62 -2.48
C VAL A 25 11.90 -18.71 -1.56
N SER A 26 12.13 -18.73 -0.25
CA SER A 26 11.06 -18.77 0.75
C SER A 26 10.54 -17.35 1.05
N MET A 27 9.39 -17.28 1.75
CA MET A 27 8.92 -16.00 2.26
C MET A 27 9.90 -15.39 3.27
N ASP A 28 10.53 -16.22 4.10
CA ASP A 28 11.49 -15.78 5.12
C ASP A 28 12.72 -15.11 4.48
N ASP A 29 13.20 -15.64 3.36
CA ASP A 29 14.30 -15.01 2.60
C ASP A 29 13.90 -13.60 2.13
N CYS A 30 12.67 -13.43 1.65
CA CYS A 30 12.14 -12.12 1.26
C CYS A 30 11.96 -11.18 2.45
N VAL A 31 11.56 -11.69 3.62
CA VAL A 31 11.50 -10.92 4.87
C VAL A 31 12.90 -10.43 5.26
N GLN A 32 13.93 -11.28 5.11
CA GLN A 32 15.32 -10.87 5.35
C GLN A 32 15.76 -9.79 4.37
N CYS A 33 15.43 -9.90 3.07
CA CYS A 33 15.70 -8.84 2.09
C CYS A 33 15.05 -7.51 2.46
N ALA A 34 13.77 -7.54 2.89
CA ALA A 34 13.05 -6.34 3.32
C ALA A 34 13.71 -5.67 4.54
N ASN A 35 14.14 -6.46 5.53
CA ASN A 35 14.86 -5.95 6.69
C ASN A 35 16.22 -5.34 6.30
N ALA A 36 17.01 -6.05 5.48
CA ALA A 36 18.30 -5.58 5.02
C ALA A 36 18.19 -4.29 4.19
N PHE A 37 17.20 -4.20 3.30
CA PHE A 37 16.89 -3.00 2.53
C PHE A 37 16.46 -1.86 3.44
N GLY A 38 15.51 -2.09 4.33
CA GLY A 38 14.95 -1.06 5.21
C GLY A 38 16.01 -0.44 6.13
N GLN A 39 16.86 -1.29 6.71
CA GLN A 39 17.99 -0.85 7.52
C GLN A 39 18.96 0.02 6.72
N ARG A 40 19.46 -0.48 5.57
CA ARG A 40 20.44 0.25 4.76
C ARG A 40 19.89 1.56 4.20
N LEU A 41 18.62 1.57 3.76
CA LEU A 41 17.96 2.78 3.26
C LEU A 41 17.90 3.85 4.35
N ALA A 42 17.47 3.46 5.55
CA ALA A 42 17.38 4.34 6.70
C ALA A 42 18.76 4.89 7.12
N GLU A 43 19.79 4.05 7.15
CA GLU A 43 21.17 4.44 7.48
C GLU A 43 21.77 5.40 6.44
N MET A 44 21.54 5.15 5.15
CA MET A 44 22.12 5.96 4.07
C MET A 44 21.41 7.30 3.91
N LEU A 45 20.08 7.31 3.98
CA LEU A 45 19.27 8.50 3.65
C LEU A 45 18.70 9.20 4.87
N HIS A 46 18.80 8.62 6.06
CA HIS A 46 18.26 9.16 7.31
C HIS A 46 16.74 9.42 7.25
N VAL A 47 16.02 8.52 6.58
CA VAL A 47 14.56 8.59 6.39
C VAL A 47 13.82 7.57 7.27
N PRO A 48 12.58 7.85 7.69
CA PRO A 48 11.76 6.88 8.41
C PRO A 48 11.32 5.75 7.48
N VAL A 49 11.54 4.50 7.90
CA VAL A 49 11.16 3.29 7.17
C VAL A 49 10.28 2.39 8.02
N TYR A 50 9.18 1.92 7.42
CA TYR A 50 8.23 0.99 8.06
C TYR A 50 8.25 -0.38 7.38
N LEU A 51 8.10 -1.43 8.18
CA LEU A 51 7.93 -2.79 7.69
C LEU A 51 6.44 -3.15 7.58
N TYR A 52 6.05 -3.76 6.45
CA TYR A 52 4.67 -4.21 6.18
C TYR A 52 4.60 -5.66 5.66
N GLY A 53 3.39 -6.16 5.48
CA GLY A 53 3.15 -7.51 4.97
C GLY A 53 3.70 -8.57 5.92
N GLU A 54 4.35 -9.60 5.37
CA GLU A 54 4.96 -10.67 6.15
C GLU A 54 6.20 -10.21 6.94
N ALA A 55 6.74 -9.03 6.65
CA ALA A 55 7.84 -8.44 7.42
C ALA A 55 7.37 -7.53 8.57
N ALA A 56 6.06 -7.29 8.70
CA ALA A 56 5.54 -6.36 9.70
C ALA A 56 5.83 -6.83 11.13
N ARG A 57 6.39 -5.93 11.97
CA ARG A 57 6.64 -6.23 13.39
C ARG A 57 5.41 -6.05 14.28
N LYS A 58 4.42 -5.31 13.79
CA LYS A 58 3.14 -5.07 14.47
C LYS A 58 2.01 -5.47 13.54
N GLU A 59 0.98 -6.11 14.08
CA GLU A 59 -0.18 -6.53 13.30
C GLU A 59 -0.87 -5.34 12.61
N THR A 60 -0.89 -4.18 13.27
CA THR A 60 -1.42 -2.93 12.71
C THR A 60 -0.67 -2.42 11.48
N ARG A 61 0.54 -2.92 11.21
CA ARG A 61 1.38 -2.55 10.05
C ARG A 61 1.36 -3.57 8.92
N ARG A 62 0.68 -4.72 9.08
CA ARG A 62 0.58 -5.72 7.99
C ARG A 62 -0.05 -5.11 6.73
N SER A 63 -1.09 -4.30 6.89
CA SER A 63 -1.81 -3.65 5.81
C SER A 63 -1.12 -2.37 5.35
N LEU A 64 -0.71 -2.31 4.07
CA LEU A 64 -0.12 -1.12 3.48
C LEU A 64 -1.06 0.11 3.55
N PRO A 65 -2.36 0.02 3.22
CA PRO A 65 -3.31 1.13 3.43
C PRO A 65 -3.33 1.65 4.87
N SER A 66 -3.20 0.76 5.87
CA SER A 66 -3.15 1.18 7.28
C SER A 66 -1.88 1.98 7.57
N VAL A 67 -0.71 1.53 7.08
CA VAL A 67 0.55 2.27 7.22
C VAL A 67 0.51 3.62 6.49
N ARG A 68 -0.20 3.70 5.35
CA ARG A 68 -0.33 4.91 4.52
C ARG A 68 -1.51 5.80 4.89
N ALA A 69 -2.27 5.50 5.94
CA ALA A 69 -3.40 6.32 6.34
C ALA A 69 -2.95 7.77 6.62
N GLY A 70 -3.62 8.73 5.98
CA GLY A 70 -3.28 10.15 6.03
C GLY A 70 -2.13 10.59 5.10
N GLU A 71 -1.54 9.64 4.34
CA GLU A 71 -0.56 9.91 3.28
C GLU A 71 0.69 10.70 3.75
N TYR A 72 1.34 11.41 2.84
CA TYR A 72 2.49 12.27 3.09
C TYR A 72 2.15 13.42 4.07
N GLU A 73 0.96 13.98 3.97
CA GLU A 73 0.50 15.14 4.76
C GLU A 73 0.38 14.82 6.25
N ALA A 74 0.05 13.58 6.61
CA ALA A 74 -0.06 13.18 8.00
C ALA A 74 1.27 12.84 8.68
N LEU A 75 2.37 12.70 7.92
CA LEU A 75 3.67 12.30 8.48
C LEU A 75 4.22 13.22 9.57
N PRO A 76 4.15 14.57 9.45
CA PRO A 76 4.67 15.47 10.47
C PRO A 76 4.03 15.23 11.85
N ASP A 77 2.76 14.83 11.89
CA ASP A 77 2.05 14.55 13.14
C ASP A 77 2.18 13.08 13.56
N LYS A 78 2.05 12.13 12.61
CA LYS A 78 2.25 10.70 12.88
C LYS A 78 3.59 10.42 13.55
N LEU A 79 4.68 10.99 13.03
CA LEU A 79 6.03 10.71 13.52
C LEU A 79 6.27 11.21 14.96
N LYS A 80 5.42 12.10 15.49
CA LYS A 80 5.48 12.54 16.90
C LYS A 80 4.92 11.49 17.87
N HIS A 81 4.10 10.55 17.38
CA HIS A 81 3.44 9.55 18.21
C HIS A 81 4.31 8.29 18.36
N PRO A 82 4.55 7.81 19.60
CA PRO A 82 5.37 6.61 19.85
C PRO A 82 4.89 5.36 19.12
N ASP A 83 3.58 5.20 18.94
CA ASP A 83 2.99 4.06 18.23
C ASP A 83 3.43 3.98 16.75
N TRP A 84 3.75 5.15 16.19
CA TRP A 84 4.21 5.36 14.83
C TRP A 84 5.73 5.53 14.73
N SER A 85 6.49 5.17 15.78
CA SER A 85 7.95 5.10 15.64
C SER A 85 8.34 4.15 14.49
N PRO A 86 9.17 4.57 13.53
CA PRO A 86 9.52 3.75 12.38
C PRO A 86 10.28 2.49 12.81
N ASP A 87 10.23 1.45 11.96
CA ASP A 87 10.95 0.19 12.23
C ASP A 87 12.45 0.35 12.04
N PHE A 88 12.86 1.29 11.17
CA PHE A 88 14.23 1.74 10.97
C PHE A 88 14.30 3.25 10.72
N GLY A 89 15.44 3.84 11.07
CA GLY A 89 15.70 5.26 10.86
C GLY A 89 15.11 6.16 11.94
N PRO A 90 15.37 7.48 11.85
CA PRO A 90 14.87 8.43 12.83
C PRO A 90 13.36 8.68 12.63
N ALA A 91 12.65 8.95 13.72
CA ALA A 91 11.28 9.50 13.69
C ALA A 91 11.27 10.99 13.29
N MET A 92 11.85 11.29 12.13
CA MET A 92 12.04 12.66 11.63
C MET A 92 11.34 12.82 10.28
N PHE A 93 10.61 13.92 10.12
CA PHE A 93 9.96 14.24 8.85
C PHE A 93 10.97 14.85 7.87
N ILE A 94 11.11 14.23 6.69
CA ILE A 94 12.02 14.69 5.62
C ILE A 94 11.16 15.19 4.44
N PRO A 95 10.97 16.51 4.24
CA PRO A 95 10.01 17.04 3.25
C PRO A 95 10.29 16.65 1.78
N SER A 96 11.56 16.44 1.44
CA SER A 96 11.94 15.98 0.10
C SER A 96 11.53 14.52 -0.14
N TRP A 97 11.48 13.69 0.91
CA TRP A 97 11.30 12.24 0.81
C TRP A 97 9.96 11.73 1.30
N GLY A 98 9.49 12.14 2.48
CA GLY A 98 8.38 11.50 3.19
C GLY A 98 8.88 10.28 3.98
N ALA A 99 8.12 9.18 3.93
CA ALA A 99 8.49 7.90 4.56
C ALA A 99 8.39 6.75 3.57
N THR A 100 9.22 5.72 3.76
CA THR A 100 9.23 4.54 2.90
C THR A 100 8.65 3.34 3.63
N VAL A 101 7.89 2.52 2.91
CA VAL A 101 7.42 1.22 3.38
C VAL A 101 8.16 0.11 2.65
N THR A 102 8.67 -0.90 3.35
CA THR A 102 9.25 -2.10 2.73
C THR A 102 8.72 -3.35 3.39
N GLY A 103 8.72 -4.47 2.71
CA GLY A 103 8.18 -5.70 3.27
C GLY A 103 8.28 -6.87 2.33
N ALA A 104 7.72 -7.99 2.76
CA ALA A 104 7.60 -9.19 1.96
C ALA A 104 6.13 -9.57 1.80
N ARG A 105 5.76 -10.11 0.63
CA ARG A 105 4.39 -10.55 0.38
C ARG A 105 4.34 -11.54 -0.78
N LYS A 106 3.20 -12.21 -0.93
CA LYS A 106 2.85 -12.94 -2.15
C LYS A 106 2.78 -12.00 -3.37
N PHE A 107 2.76 -12.59 -4.57
CA PHE A 107 2.42 -11.88 -5.79
C PHE A 107 1.10 -11.15 -5.64
N LEU A 108 1.10 -9.89 -6.09
CA LEU A 108 -0.06 -9.03 -6.10
C LEU A 108 -0.26 -8.58 -7.53
N ILE A 109 -1.49 -8.71 -8.02
CA ILE A 109 -1.85 -8.31 -9.38
C ILE A 109 -2.59 -6.98 -9.27
N ALA A 110 -1.98 -5.91 -9.80
CA ALA A 110 -2.66 -4.64 -9.97
C ALA A 110 -3.54 -4.75 -11.23
N TYR A 111 -4.85 -4.67 -11.05
CA TYR A 111 -5.82 -4.90 -12.10
C TYR A 111 -6.87 -3.79 -12.10
N ASN A 112 -6.96 -3.04 -13.20
CA ASN A 112 -7.90 -1.94 -13.34
C ASN A 112 -8.96 -2.29 -14.37
N VAL A 113 -10.23 -2.20 -13.98
CA VAL A 113 -11.36 -2.41 -14.89
C VAL A 113 -11.89 -1.05 -15.34
N ASN A 114 -11.81 -0.82 -16.65
CA ASN A 114 -12.30 0.40 -17.30
C ASN A 114 -13.83 0.40 -17.36
N LEU A 115 -14.46 1.50 -16.94
CA LEU A 115 -15.91 1.67 -16.96
C LEU A 115 -16.27 3.00 -17.64
N ILE A 116 -17.26 2.94 -18.54
CA ILE A 116 -17.94 4.14 -19.04
C ILE A 116 -18.95 4.56 -17.98
N SER A 117 -18.47 5.28 -16.96
CA SER A 117 -19.23 5.70 -15.79
C SER A 117 -18.62 6.94 -15.14
N THR A 118 -19.23 7.44 -14.06
CA THR A 118 -18.60 8.46 -13.20
C THR A 118 -17.62 7.83 -12.20
N LYS A 119 -16.77 8.66 -11.58
CA LYS A 119 -15.86 8.27 -10.49
C LYS A 119 -16.62 7.67 -9.31
N GLU A 120 -17.77 8.24 -8.97
CA GLU A 120 -18.61 7.83 -7.83
C GLU A 120 -19.22 6.45 -8.09
N GLN A 121 -19.65 6.18 -9.32
CA GLN A 121 -20.17 4.86 -9.71
C GLN A 121 -19.07 3.80 -9.68
N ALA A 122 -17.89 4.10 -10.22
CA ALA A 122 -16.74 3.20 -10.14
C ALA A 122 -16.32 2.96 -8.67
N HIS A 123 -16.32 4.01 -7.84
CA HIS A 123 -15.94 3.88 -6.44
C HIS A 123 -16.98 3.06 -5.66
N ARG A 124 -18.27 3.23 -5.95
CA ARG A 124 -19.33 2.40 -5.38
C ARG A 124 -19.12 0.92 -5.69
N ILE A 125 -18.78 0.57 -6.94
CA ILE A 125 -18.47 -0.82 -7.32
C ILE A 125 -17.25 -1.34 -6.55
N ALA A 126 -16.18 -0.53 -6.46
CA ALA A 126 -14.98 -0.89 -5.72
C ALA A 126 -15.27 -1.20 -4.24
N LEU A 127 -16.16 -0.41 -3.61
CA LEU A 127 -16.62 -0.64 -2.24
C LEU A 127 -17.40 -1.94 -2.08
N ASP A 128 -18.15 -2.37 -3.09
CA ASP A 128 -18.95 -3.59 -3.03
C ASP A 128 -18.08 -4.84 -3.22
N ILE A 129 -17.00 -4.76 -4.02
CA ILE A 129 -16.15 -5.93 -4.33
C ILE A 129 -14.96 -6.12 -3.37
N ARG A 130 -14.36 -5.04 -2.83
CA ARG A 130 -13.15 -5.14 -2.01
C ARG A 130 -13.43 -5.78 -0.65
N GLU A 131 -12.50 -6.54 -0.09
CA GLU A 131 -12.67 -7.30 1.16
C GLU A 131 -13.17 -6.42 2.33
N GLN A 132 -12.57 -5.24 2.50
CA GLN A 132 -12.95 -4.29 3.56
C GLN A 132 -14.38 -3.74 3.41
N GLY A 133 -14.94 -3.82 2.21
CA GLY A 133 -16.24 -3.30 1.89
C GLY A 133 -16.38 -1.80 2.17
N ARG A 134 -17.54 -1.43 2.71
CA ARG A 134 -17.91 -0.06 3.11
C ARG A 134 -17.58 0.25 4.57
N GLY A 135 -17.10 -0.74 5.33
CA GLY A 135 -16.79 -0.62 6.75
C GLY A 135 -16.75 -1.99 7.41
N LYS A 136 -16.40 -2.04 8.71
CA LYS A 136 -16.25 -3.30 9.45
C LYS A 136 -17.53 -4.16 9.46
N ASP A 137 -18.69 -3.51 9.50
CA ASP A 137 -20.00 -4.17 9.56
C ASP A 137 -20.61 -4.44 8.17
N GLN A 138 -19.94 -4.01 7.10
CA GLN A 138 -20.40 -4.15 5.71
C GLN A 138 -19.22 -4.57 4.82
N PRO A 139 -18.72 -5.81 4.98
CA PRO A 139 -17.65 -6.35 4.14
C PRO A 139 -18.10 -6.49 2.69
N GLY A 140 -17.13 -6.46 1.77
CA GLY A 140 -17.42 -6.67 0.35
C GLY A 140 -17.39 -8.14 -0.05
N LEU A 141 -17.55 -8.39 -1.34
CA LEU A 141 -17.78 -9.73 -1.88
C LEU A 141 -16.52 -10.58 -2.02
N LEU A 142 -15.36 -9.97 -2.29
CA LEU A 142 -14.15 -10.69 -2.69
C LEU A 142 -13.09 -10.62 -1.58
N GLN A 143 -12.67 -11.79 -1.12
CA GLN A 143 -11.55 -11.93 -0.19
C GLN A 143 -10.23 -11.62 -0.90
N LYS A 144 -9.26 -11.07 -0.16
CA LYS A 144 -7.93 -10.71 -0.66
C LYS A 144 -7.95 -9.78 -1.88
N VAL A 145 -8.99 -8.95 -1.98
CA VAL A 145 -9.09 -7.86 -2.96
C VAL A 145 -9.14 -6.53 -2.24
N GLN A 146 -8.27 -5.62 -2.62
CA GLN A 146 -8.38 -4.20 -2.27
C GLN A 146 -8.78 -3.42 -3.51
N GLY A 147 -9.48 -2.30 -3.33
CA GLY A 147 -9.83 -1.47 -4.48
C GLY A 147 -10.41 -0.12 -4.13
N MET A 148 -10.39 0.75 -5.13
CA MET A 148 -11.01 2.07 -5.13
C MET A 148 -11.40 2.47 -6.55
N GLY A 149 -12.44 3.29 -6.68
CA GLY A 149 -12.75 3.96 -7.94
C GLY A 149 -12.03 5.29 -8.06
N TRP A 150 -11.57 5.59 -9.27
CA TRP A 150 -10.96 6.87 -9.65
C TRP A 150 -11.30 7.22 -11.10
N TYR A 151 -10.91 8.42 -11.53
CA TYR A 151 -11.09 8.90 -12.89
C TYR A 151 -9.72 9.23 -13.49
N LEU A 152 -9.49 8.80 -14.73
CA LEU A 152 -8.30 9.14 -15.50
C LEU A 152 -8.66 10.23 -16.50
N ASP A 153 -8.29 11.47 -16.20
CA ASP A 153 -8.55 12.63 -17.07
C ASP A 153 -7.94 12.44 -18.47
N GLU A 154 -6.71 11.92 -18.53
CA GLU A 154 -5.96 11.72 -19.78
C GLU A 154 -6.67 10.76 -20.76
N SER A 155 -7.42 9.80 -20.22
CA SER A 155 -8.14 8.79 -21.02
C SER A 155 -9.65 9.01 -21.00
N ASN A 156 -10.13 10.06 -20.34
CA ASN A 156 -11.53 10.40 -20.15
C ASN A 156 -12.39 9.18 -19.73
N ILE A 157 -11.93 8.42 -18.73
CA ILE A 157 -12.57 7.16 -18.30
C ILE A 157 -12.46 6.93 -16.80
N ALA A 158 -13.51 6.37 -16.21
CA ALA A 158 -13.48 5.89 -14.83
C ALA A 158 -12.89 4.48 -14.76
N GLN A 159 -12.26 4.14 -13.64
CA GLN A 159 -11.80 2.77 -13.40
C GLN A 159 -12.14 2.31 -12.00
N VAL A 160 -12.43 1.01 -11.88
CA VAL A 160 -12.30 0.28 -10.62
C VAL A 160 -10.86 -0.21 -10.57
N SER A 161 -10.01 0.46 -9.79
CA SER A 161 -8.64 0.02 -9.57
C SER A 161 -8.59 -0.97 -8.43
N THR A 162 -7.99 -2.14 -8.68
CA THR A 162 -7.92 -3.23 -7.70
C THR A 162 -6.50 -3.77 -7.53
N ASN A 163 -6.24 -4.26 -6.33
CA ASN A 163 -5.09 -5.08 -6.01
C ASN A 163 -5.59 -6.46 -5.57
N ILE A 164 -5.28 -7.49 -6.34
CA ILE A 164 -5.53 -8.89 -5.99
C ILE A 164 -4.32 -9.36 -5.18
N LEU A 165 -4.52 -9.49 -3.87
CA LEU A 165 -3.45 -9.81 -2.90
C LEU A 165 -3.09 -11.30 -2.89
N ASP A 166 -4.03 -12.15 -3.29
CA ASP A 166 -3.85 -13.60 -3.43
C ASP A 166 -4.70 -14.11 -4.60
N TYR A 167 -4.05 -14.32 -5.74
CA TYR A 167 -4.72 -14.77 -6.97
C TYR A 167 -5.12 -16.24 -6.93
N GLU A 168 -4.58 -17.03 -6.00
CA GLU A 168 -4.97 -18.43 -5.79
C GLU A 168 -6.33 -18.49 -5.09
N LEU A 169 -6.60 -17.52 -4.19
CA LEU A 169 -7.89 -17.41 -3.50
C LEU A 169 -8.94 -16.70 -4.34
N THR A 170 -8.60 -15.54 -4.90
CA THR A 170 -9.48 -14.75 -5.77
C THR A 170 -8.82 -14.59 -7.14
N PRO A 171 -9.14 -15.46 -8.11
CA PRO A 171 -8.51 -15.42 -9.42
C PRO A 171 -8.97 -14.22 -10.24
N LEU A 172 -8.12 -13.79 -11.18
CA LEU A 172 -8.35 -12.60 -12.00
C LEU A 172 -9.73 -12.55 -12.66
N HIS A 173 -10.21 -13.67 -13.21
CA HIS A 173 -11.49 -13.73 -13.93
C HIS A 173 -12.73 -13.59 -13.03
N ARG A 174 -12.55 -13.66 -11.70
CA ARG A 174 -13.62 -13.49 -10.72
C ARG A 174 -13.77 -12.03 -10.27
N VAL A 175 -12.71 -11.24 -10.47
CA VAL A 175 -12.67 -9.79 -10.20
C VAL A 175 -13.17 -9.03 -11.42
#